data_AF-A0A9N8HNY7-F1
#
_entry.id   AF-A0A9N8HNY7-F1
#
_cell.length_a   1.000
_cell.length_b   1.000
_cell.length_c   1.000
_cell.angle_alpha   90.00
_cell.angle_beta   90.00
_cell.angle_gamma   90.00
#
_symmetry.space_group_name_H-M   'P 1'
#
loop_
_entity.id
_entity.type
_entity.pdbx_description
1 polymer ?
#
loop_
_entity_poly.entity_id
_entity_poly.type
_entity_poly.pdbx_seq_one_letter_code
_entity_poly.pdbx_strand_id
1 'polypeptide(L)'
;MSAPTSTTTRLSSKFLVSALLLLTFLVDTVHSAQASKSKPALIVGIKPLFKREEPKAVESTTATTTATPQPPPRPELVTQSLEKNADLYYFGLGSNMLREKLENRAICGSKIKVKSFQPAVVYNYRLAFNMKGFPPLEPGMGSLEPTTSCMDAEQQLQQLNQPSTKQQDNASSSSSISKPLCAYQENECHGALVRLSAEDYEKVMRSEGVGHGRSDQGYEEVVVDAVPYKGRVVQAVALRARSHVRLSQDPAPSQRYMDILKQGAQELGLAPAYVDFLNQHPVQQSSAWTRRIAVCNLALYSSQLVSFQSKLRKLQVWLLWRVYVPPTANVLQRILSELAIGMILLPGAIPGSLCFLHMKRTNKMNGMMKALADNHW
;
A
#
# COMPACT_ATOMS: atom_id res chain seq x y z
N MET A 1 -30.82 33.75 21.35
CA MET A 1 -31.32 32.40 21.00
C MET A 1 -31.59 32.41 19.51
N SER A 2 -30.70 31.83 18.73
CA SER A 2 -30.71 31.89 17.26
C SER A 2 -30.85 30.46 16.75
N ALA A 3 -31.90 30.17 15.99
CA ALA A 3 -32.20 28.84 15.47
C ALA A 3 -31.14 28.35 14.46
N PRO A 4 -30.86 27.04 14.36
CA PRO A 4 -29.90 26.51 13.40
C PRO A 4 -30.57 26.35 12.03
N THR A 5 -29.98 26.97 11.01
CA THR A 5 -30.30 26.75 9.59
C THR A 5 -29.81 25.37 9.14
N SER A 6 -30.75 24.52 8.71
CA SER A 6 -30.49 23.19 8.16
C SER A 6 -30.02 23.26 6.71
N THR A 7 -28.73 23.06 6.48
CA THR A 7 -28.16 22.93 5.14
C THR A 7 -28.43 21.53 4.60
N THR A 8 -29.49 21.37 3.80
CA THR A 8 -29.82 20.12 3.11
C THR A 8 -28.82 19.87 1.98
N THR A 9 -27.88 18.94 2.17
CA THR A 9 -26.95 18.51 1.12
C THR A 9 -27.71 17.65 0.11
N ARG A 10 -27.96 18.19 -1.10
CA ARG A 10 -28.49 17.41 -2.23
C ARG A 10 -27.48 16.34 -2.63
N LEU A 11 -27.77 15.09 -2.30
CA LEU A 11 -27.11 13.92 -2.90
C LEU A 11 -27.32 13.97 -4.42
N SER A 12 -26.24 13.95 -5.19
CA SER A 12 -26.30 13.88 -6.65
C SER A 12 -26.90 12.53 -7.07
N SER A 13 -28.15 12.53 -7.52
CA SER A 13 -28.89 11.37 -8.05
C SER A 13 -28.12 10.63 -9.16
N LYS A 14 -27.20 11.33 -9.85
CA LYS A 14 -26.34 10.76 -10.89
C LYS A 14 -25.41 9.65 -10.36
N PHE A 15 -24.98 9.73 -9.10
CA PHE A 15 -24.07 8.72 -8.52
C PHE A 15 -24.77 7.39 -8.25
N LEU A 16 -26.00 7.44 -7.77
CA LEU A 16 -26.83 6.25 -7.50
C LEU A 16 -27.24 5.54 -8.78
N VAL A 17 -27.64 6.28 -9.81
CA VAL A 17 -28.00 5.71 -11.12
C VAL A 17 -26.80 5.05 -11.79
N SER A 18 -25.61 5.67 -11.71
CA SER A 18 -24.40 5.10 -12.31
C SER A 18 -23.92 3.83 -11.60
N ALA A 19 -24.10 3.74 -10.27
CA ALA A 19 -23.77 2.53 -9.51
C ALA A 19 -24.73 1.37 -9.79
N LEU A 20 -26.03 1.67 -9.95
CA LEU A 20 -27.06 0.67 -10.24
C LEU A 20 -26.90 0.09 -11.66
N LEU A 21 -26.61 0.93 -12.66
CA LEU A 21 -26.36 0.52 -14.04
C LEU A 21 -25.07 -0.34 -14.18
N LEU A 22 -24.05 -0.05 -13.37
CA LEU A 22 -22.84 -0.87 -13.34
C LEU A 22 -23.12 -2.27 -12.77
N LEU A 23 -24.02 -2.34 -11.78
CA LEU A 23 -24.41 -3.60 -11.15
C LEU A 23 -25.18 -4.50 -12.11
N THR A 24 -26.13 -3.93 -12.87
CA THR A 24 -26.92 -4.68 -13.87
C THR A 24 -26.03 -5.20 -15.01
N PHE A 25 -25.09 -4.39 -15.50
CA PHE A 25 -24.18 -4.80 -16.57
C PHE A 25 -23.24 -5.95 -16.16
N LEU A 26 -22.82 -5.98 -14.89
CA LEU A 26 -22.00 -7.06 -14.34
C LEU A 26 -22.78 -8.38 -14.21
N VAL A 27 -24.07 -8.32 -13.84
CA VAL A 27 -24.92 -9.51 -13.75
C VAL A 27 -25.14 -10.15 -15.12
N ASP A 28 -25.36 -9.34 -16.17
CA ASP A 28 -25.56 -9.81 -17.53
C ASP A 28 -24.29 -10.42 -18.14
N THR A 29 -23.13 -9.84 -17.86
CA THR A 29 -21.84 -10.37 -18.35
C THR A 29 -21.51 -11.74 -17.74
N VAL A 30 -21.88 -11.97 -16.48
CA VAL A 30 -21.68 -13.26 -15.80
C VAL A 30 -22.64 -14.33 -16.33
N HIS A 31 -23.90 -13.97 -16.59
CA HIS A 31 -24.87 -14.89 -17.21
C HIS A 31 -24.46 -15.28 -18.63
N SER A 32 -23.95 -14.34 -19.43
CA SER A 32 -23.49 -14.61 -20.79
C SER A 32 -22.27 -15.55 -20.85
N ALA A 33 -21.43 -15.58 -19.81
CA ALA A 33 -20.23 -16.42 -19.76
C ALA A 33 -20.53 -17.90 -19.40
N GLN A 34 -21.68 -18.19 -18.78
CA GLN A 34 -22.06 -19.55 -18.39
C GLN A 34 -22.74 -20.35 -19.51
N ALA A 35 -23.16 -19.71 -20.60
CA ALA A 35 -23.88 -20.37 -21.70
C ALA A 35 -22.99 -21.09 -22.75
N SER A 36 -21.65 -21.06 -22.61
CA SER A 36 -20.72 -21.57 -23.62
C SER A 36 -19.79 -22.67 -23.09
N LYS A 37 -20.32 -23.87 -22.80
CA LYS A 37 -19.49 -25.10 -22.69
C LYS A 37 -20.27 -26.33 -23.18
N SER A 38 -19.95 -26.80 -24.38
CA SER A 38 -20.36 -28.10 -24.90
C SER A 38 -19.17 -29.07 -25.01
N LYS A 39 -19.32 -30.23 -24.35
CA LYS A 39 -18.74 -31.59 -24.52
C LYS A 39 -17.20 -31.81 -24.64
N PRO A 40 -16.65 -32.80 -23.90
CA PRO A 40 -15.30 -33.32 -24.13
C PRO A 40 -15.29 -34.54 -25.06
N ALA A 41 -14.30 -34.62 -25.95
CA ALA A 41 -13.97 -35.81 -26.72
C ALA A 41 -12.80 -36.56 -26.06
N LEU A 42 -12.93 -37.88 -26.10
CA LEU A 42 -12.09 -38.91 -25.49
C LEU A 42 -11.04 -39.36 -26.51
N ILE A 43 -9.73 -39.23 -26.22
CA ILE A 43 -8.67 -39.88 -27.01
C ILE A 43 -7.60 -40.48 -26.09
N VAL A 44 -7.32 -41.74 -26.39
CA VAL A 44 -6.41 -42.71 -25.76
C VAL A 44 -4.96 -42.49 -26.23
N GLY A 45 -4.01 -42.92 -25.40
CA GLY A 45 -2.62 -42.49 -25.40
C GLY A 45 -1.70 -42.98 -26.53
N ILE A 46 -0.54 -42.30 -26.61
CA ILE A 46 0.65 -42.72 -27.35
C ILE A 46 1.89 -42.32 -26.52
N LYS A 47 2.87 -43.24 -26.44
CA LYS A 47 4.18 -43.12 -25.77
C LYS A 47 5.06 -42.02 -26.38
N PRO A 48 6.02 -41.42 -25.63
CA PRO A 48 6.97 -40.49 -26.19
C PRO A 48 8.21 -41.22 -26.72
N LEU A 49 8.51 -41.00 -27.99
CA LEU A 49 9.82 -41.23 -28.57
C LEU A 49 9.98 -40.14 -29.62
N PHE A 50 10.80 -39.11 -29.36
CA PHE A 50 11.67 -38.49 -30.36
C PHE A 50 12.58 -37.46 -29.69
N LYS A 51 13.84 -37.52 -30.13
CA LYS A 51 15.01 -36.72 -29.75
C LYS A 51 15.27 -35.72 -30.90
N ARG A 52 16.04 -34.65 -30.61
CA ARG A 52 16.55 -33.56 -31.50
C ARG A 52 15.55 -32.40 -31.74
N GLU A 53 15.95 -31.14 -31.88
CA GLU A 53 17.25 -30.51 -32.17
C GLU A 53 17.20 -29.02 -31.74
N GLU A 54 18.35 -28.42 -31.39
CA GLU A 54 18.50 -26.98 -31.18
C GLU A 54 18.38 -26.20 -32.51
N PRO A 55 17.68 -25.05 -32.57
CA PRO A 55 17.84 -24.11 -33.66
C PRO A 55 18.77 -22.95 -33.31
N LYS A 56 19.69 -22.73 -34.25
CA LYS A 56 20.67 -21.64 -34.38
C LYS A 56 20.07 -20.24 -34.37
N ALA A 57 20.94 -19.31 -34.00
CA ALA A 57 20.79 -17.86 -34.05
C ALA A 57 20.32 -17.31 -35.42
N VAL A 58 19.41 -16.34 -35.37
CA VAL A 58 19.06 -15.45 -36.49
C VAL A 58 19.11 -14.00 -35.97
N GLU A 59 19.76 -13.15 -36.78
CA GLU A 59 20.11 -11.76 -36.51
C GLU A 59 18.94 -10.78 -36.42
N SER A 60 19.16 -9.82 -35.53
CA SER A 60 18.64 -8.46 -35.36
C SER A 60 17.77 -7.87 -36.48
N THR A 61 16.55 -7.44 -36.11
CA THR A 61 15.84 -6.35 -36.77
C THR A 61 15.46 -5.31 -35.73
N THR A 62 15.89 -4.08 -35.97
CA THR A 62 15.82 -2.90 -35.08
C THR A 62 14.37 -2.51 -34.79
N ALA A 63 13.89 -2.84 -33.59
CA ALA A 63 12.61 -2.35 -33.08
C ALA A 63 12.87 -1.15 -32.16
N THR A 64 12.20 -0.04 -32.44
CA THR A 64 12.10 1.14 -31.58
C THR A 64 11.49 0.72 -30.23
N THR A 65 12.36 0.43 -29.26
CA THR A 65 11.99 0.08 -27.90
C THR A 65 11.39 1.33 -27.24
N THR A 66 10.06 1.38 -27.12
CA THR A 66 9.37 2.15 -26.08
C THR A 66 10.03 1.79 -24.75
N ALA A 67 10.89 2.67 -24.24
CA ALA A 67 11.65 2.44 -23.03
C ALA A 67 10.67 2.23 -21.87
N THR A 68 10.59 0.99 -21.37
CA THR A 68 9.91 0.68 -20.13
C THR A 68 10.46 1.60 -19.03
N PRO A 69 9.62 2.27 -18.22
CA PRO A 69 10.09 3.15 -17.17
C PRO A 69 11.04 2.39 -16.24
N GLN A 70 12.31 2.80 -16.22
CA GLN A 70 13.28 2.24 -15.30
C GLN A 70 12.91 2.66 -13.88
N PRO A 71 13.05 1.78 -12.88
CA PRO A 71 12.87 2.16 -11.48
C PRO A 71 13.81 3.32 -11.12
N PRO A 72 13.43 4.20 -10.17
CA PRO A 72 14.34 5.22 -9.69
C PRO A 72 15.61 4.56 -9.12
N PRO A 73 16.80 5.16 -9.34
CA PRO A 73 18.03 4.66 -8.76
C PRO A 73 17.95 4.72 -7.23
N ARG A 74 18.60 3.77 -6.56
CA ARG A 74 18.68 3.76 -5.10
C ARG A 74 19.54 4.92 -4.61
N PRO A 75 19.27 5.47 -3.41
CA PRO A 75 20.10 6.54 -2.87
C PRO A 75 21.55 6.10 -2.69
N GLU A 76 22.48 7.04 -2.87
CA GLU A 76 23.93 6.79 -2.73
C GLU A 76 24.30 6.26 -1.34
N LEU A 77 23.64 6.76 -0.29
CA LEU A 77 23.79 6.26 1.08
C LEU A 77 23.58 4.74 1.16
N VAL A 78 22.61 4.22 0.42
CA VAL A 78 22.28 2.79 0.39
C VAL A 78 23.33 2.02 -0.41
N THR A 79 23.65 2.48 -1.62
CA THR A 79 24.61 1.77 -2.49
C THR A 79 26.00 1.70 -1.85
N GLN A 80 26.49 2.80 -1.28
CA GLN A 80 27.78 2.83 -0.59
C GLN A 80 27.80 1.91 0.64
N SER A 81 26.71 1.87 1.44
CA SER A 81 26.63 0.98 2.59
C SER A 81 26.60 -0.49 2.19
N LEU A 82 25.92 -0.84 1.08
CA LEU A 82 25.91 -2.21 0.55
C LEU A 82 27.30 -2.62 0.04
N GLU A 83 27.95 -1.76 -0.74
CA GLU A 83 29.30 -2.03 -1.29
C GLU A 83 30.35 -2.20 -0.20
N LYS A 84 30.31 -1.35 0.83
CA LYS A 84 31.27 -1.37 1.94
C LYS A 84 30.86 -2.31 3.08
N ASN A 85 29.70 -2.97 2.97
CA ASN A 85 29.06 -3.73 4.05
C ASN A 85 29.00 -2.94 5.37
N ALA A 86 28.70 -1.64 5.27
CA ALA A 86 28.67 -0.71 6.39
C ALA A 86 27.27 -0.65 6.99
N ASP A 87 27.19 -0.30 8.27
CA ASP A 87 25.92 -0.02 8.92
C ASP A 87 25.28 1.22 8.29
N LEU A 88 23.95 1.23 8.28
CA LEU A 88 23.18 2.40 7.92
C LEU A 88 22.01 2.61 8.88
N TYR A 89 21.46 3.82 8.80
CA TYR A 89 20.27 4.19 9.56
C TYR A 89 19.04 4.13 8.66
N TYR A 90 18.00 3.50 9.19
CA TYR A 90 16.68 3.38 8.61
C TYR A 90 15.68 4.10 9.52
N PHE A 91 14.92 5.05 8.97
CA PHE A 91 13.84 5.71 9.67
C PHE A 91 12.54 4.94 9.45
N GLY A 92 12.18 4.12 10.44
CA GLY A 92 10.98 3.31 10.47
C GLY A 92 9.76 4.10 10.92
N LEU A 93 8.75 4.17 10.06
CA LEU A 93 7.43 4.70 10.36
C LEU A 93 6.36 3.62 10.18
N GLY A 94 5.13 3.95 10.56
CA GLY A 94 4.01 3.01 10.45
C GLY A 94 4.27 1.75 11.28
N SER A 95 4.09 0.58 10.66
CA SER A 95 4.32 -0.69 11.34
C SER A 95 5.76 -1.01 11.72
N ASN A 96 6.74 -0.24 11.24
CA ASN A 96 8.16 -0.41 11.60
C ASN A 96 8.55 0.37 12.86
N MET A 97 7.59 1.08 13.47
CA MET A 97 7.76 1.67 14.80
C MET A 97 7.66 0.64 15.94
N LEU A 98 7.07 -0.53 15.69
CA LEU A 98 6.98 -1.61 16.67
C LEU A 98 8.15 -2.59 16.43
N ARG A 99 9.09 -2.71 17.38
CA ARG A 99 10.31 -3.49 17.19
C ARG A 99 10.02 -4.95 16.86
N GLU A 100 9.08 -5.57 17.58
CA GLU A 100 8.71 -6.96 17.35
C GLU A 100 8.24 -7.18 15.89
N LYS A 101 7.52 -6.21 15.31
CA LYS A 101 7.10 -6.29 13.91
C LYS A 101 8.29 -6.18 12.96
N LEU A 102 9.23 -5.29 13.24
CA LEU A 102 10.42 -5.13 12.42
C LEU A 102 11.31 -6.38 12.45
N GLU A 103 11.60 -6.92 13.64
CA GLU A 103 12.49 -8.08 13.81
C GLU A 103 11.92 -9.36 13.16
N ASN A 104 10.59 -9.52 13.16
CA ASN A 104 9.89 -10.68 12.61
C ASN A 104 9.49 -10.55 11.12
N ARG A 105 9.93 -9.49 10.41
CA ARG A 105 9.61 -9.27 8.99
C ARG A 105 10.39 -10.12 8.00
N ALA A 106 11.52 -10.64 8.41
CA ALA A 106 12.41 -11.31 7.48
C ALA A 106 11.72 -12.53 6.84
N ILE A 107 11.84 -12.60 5.52
CA ILE A 107 11.30 -13.70 4.72
C ILE A 107 12.18 -14.94 4.97
N CYS A 108 11.60 -16.14 4.87
CA CYS A 108 12.28 -17.43 5.05
C CYS A 108 12.70 -17.76 6.51
N GLY A 109 12.02 -17.21 7.52
CA GLY A 109 12.22 -17.61 8.92
C GLY A 109 13.49 -17.08 9.58
N SER A 110 14.28 -16.27 8.87
CA SER A 110 15.34 -15.46 9.49
C SER A 110 14.73 -14.29 10.25
N LYS A 111 15.46 -13.73 11.22
CA LYS A 111 15.09 -12.49 11.93
C LYS A 111 15.98 -11.34 11.47
N ILE A 112 15.42 -10.14 11.45
CA ILE A 112 16.19 -8.90 11.25
C ILE A 112 16.90 -8.56 12.55
N LYS A 113 18.22 -8.40 12.52
CA LYS A 113 19.01 -8.04 13.71
C LYS A 113 19.11 -6.51 13.82
N VAL A 114 18.42 -5.95 14.80
CA VAL A 114 18.43 -4.52 15.08
C VAL A 114 19.63 -4.16 15.98
N LYS A 115 20.53 -3.28 15.51
CA LYS A 115 21.70 -2.84 16.29
C LYS A 115 21.36 -1.73 17.28
N SER A 116 20.52 -0.78 16.87
CA SER A 116 19.91 0.22 17.76
C SER A 116 18.51 0.57 17.29
N PHE A 117 17.66 1.00 18.22
CA PHE A 117 16.27 1.37 17.98
C PHE A 117 15.92 2.46 18.99
N GLN A 118 15.68 3.67 18.50
CA GLN A 118 15.45 4.83 19.37
C GLN A 118 14.46 5.80 18.73
N PRO A 119 13.74 6.61 19.52
CA PRO A 119 12.82 7.61 18.98
C PRO A 119 13.59 8.72 18.24
N ALA A 120 13.05 9.14 17.10
CA ALA A 120 13.56 10.25 16.32
C ALA A 120 12.44 11.04 15.65
N VAL A 121 12.78 12.26 15.23
CA VAL A 121 11.93 13.18 14.47
C VAL A 121 12.56 13.44 13.10
N VAL A 122 11.73 13.55 12.07
CA VAL A 122 12.10 14.12 10.78
C VAL A 122 11.24 15.37 10.57
N TYR A 123 11.87 16.53 10.44
CA TYR A 123 11.22 17.83 10.27
C TYR A 123 10.81 18.08 8.82
N ASN A 124 9.72 18.83 8.62
CA ASN A 124 9.15 19.15 7.31
C ASN A 124 8.58 17.94 6.56
N TYR A 125 8.26 16.88 7.30
CA TYR A 125 7.60 15.69 6.80
C TYR A 125 6.43 15.33 7.71
N ARG A 126 5.51 14.55 7.18
CA ARG A 126 4.36 13.99 7.90
C ARG A 126 4.25 12.51 7.66
N LEU A 127 3.65 11.80 8.62
CA LEU A 127 3.08 10.48 8.39
C LEU A 127 1.86 10.62 7.46
N ALA A 128 1.88 9.93 6.33
CA ALA A 128 0.78 9.86 5.39
C ALA A 128 0.25 8.43 5.28
N PHE A 129 -1.07 8.26 5.20
CA PHE A 129 -1.69 6.96 4.95
C PHE A 129 -2.00 6.74 3.46
N ASN A 130 -1.18 7.32 2.58
CA ASN A 130 -1.45 7.44 1.15
C ASN A 130 -0.95 6.25 0.31
N MET A 131 -0.30 5.26 0.92
CA MET A 131 0.02 4.01 0.24
C MET A 131 -1.27 3.22 0.03
N LYS A 132 -1.66 3.05 -1.24
CA LYS A 132 -2.87 2.32 -1.61
C LYS A 132 -2.82 0.86 -1.16
N GLY A 133 -3.70 0.50 -0.25
CA GLY A 133 -3.88 -0.89 0.17
C GLY A 133 -5.15 -1.54 -0.39
N PHE A 134 -5.73 -2.44 0.40
CA PHE A 134 -6.93 -3.22 0.08
C PHE A 134 -8.10 -2.80 0.98
N PRO A 135 -8.99 -1.89 0.52
CA PRO A 135 -10.27 -1.66 1.17
C PRO A 135 -11.09 -2.96 1.10
N PRO A 136 -11.77 -3.42 2.16
CA PRO A 136 -12.13 -2.74 3.41
C PRO A 136 -11.21 -3.05 4.61
N LEU A 137 -10.16 -3.86 4.42
CA LEU A 137 -9.34 -4.37 5.51
C LEU A 137 -8.18 -3.44 5.84
N GLU A 138 -7.45 -2.97 4.83
CA GLU A 138 -6.24 -2.16 4.97
C GLU A 138 -6.20 -1.11 3.86
N PRO A 139 -7.08 -0.11 3.86
CA PRO A 139 -7.21 0.82 2.73
C PRO A 139 -5.98 1.73 2.56
N GLY A 140 -5.31 2.11 3.65
CA GLY A 140 -4.11 2.95 3.63
C GLY A 140 -3.01 2.42 4.52
N MET A 141 -1.77 2.47 4.02
CA MET A 141 -0.55 2.17 4.78
C MET A 141 0.32 3.42 4.94
N GLY A 142 1.18 3.42 5.96
CA GLY A 142 2.06 4.53 6.30
C GLY A 142 3.14 4.77 5.24
N SER A 143 3.35 6.03 4.90
CA SER A 143 4.36 6.57 3.98
C SER A 143 4.89 7.89 4.54
N LEU A 144 6.13 8.23 4.23
CA LEU A 144 6.67 9.55 4.53
C LEU A 144 6.31 10.53 3.40
N GLU A 145 5.69 11.67 3.72
CA GLU A 145 5.41 12.74 2.75
C GLU A 145 5.96 14.08 3.23
N PRO A 146 6.55 14.91 2.35
CA PRO A 146 6.89 16.29 2.68
C PRO A 146 5.64 17.09 3.09
N THR A 147 5.81 18.03 4.02
CA THR A 147 4.78 19.04 4.30
C THR A 147 4.81 20.15 3.25
N THR A 148 3.71 20.87 3.09
CA THR A 148 3.61 21.97 2.11
C THR A 148 4.63 23.09 2.37
N SER A 149 4.95 23.36 3.64
CA SER A 149 6.00 24.31 4.04
C SER A 149 7.37 24.00 3.42
N CYS A 150 7.69 22.70 3.23
CA CYS A 150 8.93 22.25 2.63
C CYS A 150 8.99 22.60 1.13
N MET A 151 7.87 22.43 0.43
CA MET A 151 7.80 22.67 -1.01
C MET A 151 7.78 24.15 -1.36
N ASP A 152 7.15 24.99 -0.55
CA ASP A 152 7.19 26.44 -0.77
C ASP A 152 8.64 26.95 -0.67
N ALA A 153 9.43 26.44 0.28
CA ALA A 153 10.83 26.77 0.42
C ALA A 153 11.71 26.22 -0.72
N GLU A 154 11.50 24.96 -1.13
CA GLU A 154 12.27 24.33 -2.21
C GLU A 154 11.94 24.94 -3.58
N GLN A 155 10.66 25.26 -3.84
CA GLN A 155 10.22 25.96 -5.05
C GLN A 155 10.73 27.41 -5.08
N GLN A 156 10.75 28.12 -3.95
CA GLN A 156 11.37 29.44 -3.86
C GLN A 156 12.88 29.40 -4.13
N LEU A 157 13.60 28.42 -3.58
CA LEU A 157 15.03 28.22 -3.84
C LEU A 157 15.31 27.87 -5.31
N GLN A 158 14.45 27.06 -5.94
CA GLN A 158 14.57 26.73 -7.36
C GLN A 158 14.23 27.93 -8.25
N GLN A 159 13.27 28.78 -7.87
CA GLN A 159 12.95 30.01 -8.59
C GLN A 159 14.05 31.08 -8.47
N LEU A 160 14.75 31.16 -7.33
CA LEU A 160 15.89 32.08 -7.18
C LEU A 160 17.13 31.69 -8.00
N ASN A 161 17.30 30.41 -8.31
CA ASN A 161 18.47 29.89 -9.02
C ASN A 161 18.25 29.69 -10.53
N GLN A 162 17.09 30.08 -11.09
CA GLN A 162 16.86 30.03 -12.53
C GLN A 162 17.06 31.41 -13.18
N PRO A 163 17.92 31.53 -14.22
CA PRO A 163 18.01 32.74 -15.00
C PRO A 163 16.69 32.99 -15.72
N SER A 164 16.23 34.24 -15.68
CA SER A 164 14.92 34.68 -16.17
C SER A 164 14.78 34.51 -17.68
N THR A 165 14.41 33.32 -18.15
CA THR A 165 14.00 33.08 -19.53
C THR A 165 12.56 32.61 -19.58
N LYS A 166 11.69 33.54 -20.00
CA LYS A 166 10.33 33.41 -20.55
C LYS A 166 9.51 32.20 -20.08
N GLN A 167 8.57 32.50 -19.17
CA GLN A 167 7.38 31.71 -18.88
C GLN A 167 6.77 31.10 -20.14
N GLN A 168 6.76 29.77 -20.19
CA GLN A 168 5.97 29.00 -21.12
C GLN A 168 5.07 28.09 -20.29
N ASP A 169 3.77 28.27 -20.48
CA ASP A 169 2.69 27.56 -19.80
C ASP A 169 2.78 26.05 -20.04
N ASN A 170 3.45 25.33 -19.16
CA ASN A 170 3.43 23.87 -19.09
C ASN A 170 3.09 23.43 -17.67
N ALA A 171 1.80 23.51 -17.35
CA ALA A 171 1.19 22.81 -16.24
C ALA A 171 1.15 21.31 -16.54
N SER A 172 2.25 20.59 -16.34
CA SER A 172 2.24 19.13 -16.38
C SER A 172 3.36 18.51 -15.56
N SER A 173 2.96 17.91 -14.44
CA SER A 173 3.68 17.01 -13.53
C SER A 173 4.18 17.56 -12.19
N SER A 174 3.43 18.47 -11.55
CA SER A 174 3.57 18.66 -10.11
C SER A 174 3.27 17.32 -9.40
N SER A 175 4.28 16.73 -8.78
CA SER A 175 4.13 15.63 -7.82
C SER A 175 3.07 16.01 -6.79
N SER A 176 1.84 15.53 -6.97
CA SER A 176 0.71 15.93 -6.14
C SER A 176 0.89 15.37 -4.74
N ILE A 177 1.30 16.22 -3.79
CA ILE A 177 1.34 15.90 -2.37
C ILE A 177 -0.05 15.38 -1.97
N SER A 178 -0.11 14.26 -1.26
CA SER A 178 -1.40 13.76 -0.81
C SER A 178 -1.98 14.66 0.28
N LYS A 179 -3.30 14.84 0.25
CA LYS A 179 -4.01 15.60 1.28
C LYS A 179 -4.19 14.74 2.53
N PRO A 180 -3.80 15.22 3.72
CA PRO A 180 -3.98 14.46 4.96
C PRO A 180 -5.46 14.28 5.28
N LEU A 181 -5.81 13.14 5.89
CA LEU A 181 -7.13 12.94 6.51
C LEU A 181 -7.19 13.63 7.88
N CYS A 182 -6.08 13.50 8.63
CA CYS A 182 -5.80 14.20 9.87
C CYS A 182 -4.30 14.53 9.85
N ALA A 183 -3.92 15.75 10.23
CA ALA A 183 -2.53 16.20 10.20
C ALA A 183 -2.02 16.46 11.62
N TYR A 184 -0.78 16.05 11.87
CA TYR A 184 -0.05 16.49 13.06
C TYR A 184 0.38 17.96 12.87
N GLN A 185 0.24 18.78 13.90
CA GLN A 185 0.33 20.24 13.76
C GLN A 185 1.77 20.76 13.65
N GLU A 186 2.76 20.02 14.16
CA GLU A 186 4.12 20.53 14.31
C GLU A 186 5.01 20.33 13.07
N ASN A 187 4.45 19.93 11.92
CA ASN A 187 5.21 19.62 10.69
C ASN A 187 6.38 18.64 10.92
N GLU A 188 6.18 17.72 11.86
CA GLU A 188 7.14 16.73 12.28
C GLU A 188 6.59 15.33 12.06
N CYS A 189 7.44 14.42 11.61
CA CYS A 189 7.14 12.99 11.57
C CYS A 189 8.00 12.28 12.61
N HIS A 190 7.35 11.69 13.63
CA HIS A 190 8.02 10.93 14.67
C HIS A 190 8.03 9.44 14.29
N GLY A 191 9.11 8.75 14.61
CA GLY A 191 9.29 7.33 14.27
C GLY A 191 10.49 6.69 14.95
N ALA A 192 10.82 5.48 14.49
CA ALA A 192 11.98 4.72 14.97
C ALA A 192 13.21 5.05 14.11
N LEU A 193 14.29 5.53 14.72
CA LEU A 193 15.60 5.49 14.10
C LEU A 193 16.27 4.15 14.41
N VAL A 194 16.46 3.36 13.36
CA VAL A 194 16.95 1.99 13.44
C VAL A 194 18.33 1.90 12.81
N ARG A 195 19.33 1.43 13.55
CA ARG A 195 20.62 1.06 12.96
C ARG A 195 20.62 -0.39 12.55
N LEU A 196 20.96 -0.67 11.31
CA LEU A 196 20.99 -2.01 10.72
C LEU A 196 22.33 -2.28 10.04
N SER A 197 22.68 -3.56 9.94
CA SER A 197 23.69 -3.99 8.97
C SER A 197 23.14 -3.83 7.54
N ALA A 198 24.02 -3.71 6.56
CA ALA A 198 23.63 -3.68 5.14
C ALA A 198 22.77 -4.91 4.76
N GLU A 199 23.11 -6.10 5.25
CA GLU A 199 22.36 -7.33 5.02
C GLU A 199 20.95 -7.31 5.64
N ASP A 200 20.83 -6.85 6.89
CA ASP A 200 19.54 -6.78 7.57
C ASP A 200 18.64 -5.69 7.00
N TYR A 201 19.22 -4.59 6.51
CA TYR A 201 18.49 -3.58 5.75
C TYR A 201 17.87 -4.16 4.47
N GLU A 202 18.61 -4.98 3.71
CA GLU A 202 18.07 -5.66 2.53
C GLU A 202 16.92 -6.61 2.87
N LYS A 203 16.97 -7.27 4.04
CA LYS A 203 15.84 -8.08 4.51
C LYS A 203 14.59 -7.23 4.76
N VAL A 204 14.76 -6.04 5.35
CA VAL A 204 13.66 -5.08 5.52
C VAL A 204 13.11 -4.69 4.15
N MET A 205 13.96 -4.22 3.23
CA MET A 205 13.54 -3.78 1.89
C MET A 205 12.79 -4.87 1.13
N ARG A 206 13.28 -6.12 1.17
CA ARG A 206 12.60 -7.26 0.55
C ARG A 206 11.20 -7.49 1.14
N SER A 207 11.03 -7.31 2.44
CA SER A 207 9.73 -7.44 3.11
C SER A 207 8.75 -6.31 2.75
N GLU A 208 9.25 -5.12 2.43
CA GLU A 208 8.47 -3.96 1.99
C GLU A 208 8.20 -3.98 0.47
N GLY A 209 8.73 -4.97 -0.25
CA GLY A 209 8.65 -5.06 -1.71
C GLY A 209 9.56 -4.08 -2.44
N VAL A 210 10.60 -3.57 -1.78
CA VAL A 210 11.59 -2.61 -2.29
C VAL A 210 12.88 -3.33 -2.68
N GLY A 211 13.73 -2.73 -3.54
CA GLY A 211 15.11 -3.20 -3.80
C GLY A 211 15.34 -4.04 -5.06
N HIS A 212 14.30 -4.63 -5.68
CA HIS A 212 14.46 -5.43 -6.91
C HIS A 212 14.36 -4.67 -8.23
N GLY A 213 14.33 -3.33 -8.21
CA GLY A 213 14.20 -2.53 -9.43
C GLY A 213 12.95 -2.83 -10.25
N ARG A 214 11.90 -3.38 -9.63
CA ARG A 214 10.65 -3.65 -10.34
C ARG A 214 9.87 -2.35 -10.51
N SER A 215 9.19 -2.21 -11.63
CA SER A 215 8.34 -1.03 -11.89
C SER A 215 7.06 -1.04 -11.06
N ASP A 216 6.65 -2.19 -10.51
CA ASP A 216 5.43 -2.40 -9.72
C ASP A 216 5.64 -2.25 -8.20
N GLN A 217 6.79 -1.75 -7.76
CA GLN A 217 7.09 -1.58 -6.33
C GLN A 217 6.24 -0.48 -5.70
N GLY A 218 5.72 -0.75 -4.49
CA GLY A 218 4.89 0.22 -3.78
C GLY A 218 5.69 1.42 -3.29
N TYR A 219 6.86 1.20 -2.69
CA TYR A 219 7.66 2.27 -2.07
C TYR A 219 8.91 2.62 -2.89
N GLU A 220 9.42 3.82 -2.64
CA GLU A 220 10.76 4.30 -3.00
C GLU A 220 11.54 4.66 -1.74
N GLU A 221 12.87 4.57 -1.84
CA GLU A 221 13.80 4.97 -0.79
C GLU A 221 14.09 6.47 -0.90
N VAL A 222 13.96 7.19 0.22
CA VAL A 222 14.30 8.62 0.31
C VAL A 222 15.29 8.82 1.46
N VAL A 223 16.22 9.76 1.32
CA VAL A 223 17.16 10.12 2.39
C VAL A 223 16.61 11.31 3.15
N VAL A 224 16.63 11.22 4.48
CA VAL A 224 16.16 12.26 5.38
C VAL A 224 17.13 12.49 6.52
N ASP A 225 17.13 13.71 7.04
CA ASP A 225 17.83 14.07 8.26
C ASP A 225 16.94 13.74 9.46
N ALA A 226 17.25 12.62 10.12
CA ALA A 226 16.56 12.17 11.32
C ALA A 226 17.27 12.70 12.56
N VAL A 227 16.51 13.30 13.46
CA VAL A 227 16.99 13.86 14.73
C VAL A 227 16.54 12.93 15.86
N PRO A 228 17.45 12.11 16.44
CA PRO A 228 17.13 11.35 17.64
C PRO A 228 16.67 12.28 18.76
N TYR A 229 15.75 11.83 19.62
CA TYR A 229 15.35 12.64 20.79
C TYR A 229 16.54 12.90 21.72
N LYS A 230 17.53 12.00 21.69
CA LYS A 230 18.80 12.13 22.39
C LYS A 230 19.93 11.83 21.41
N GLY A 231 20.63 12.85 20.95
CA GLY A 231 21.78 12.67 20.06
C GLY A 231 21.95 13.79 19.07
N ARG A 232 22.71 13.50 18.02
CA ARG A 232 22.93 14.41 16.89
C ARG A 232 22.12 13.94 15.70
N VAL A 233 21.88 14.85 14.76
CA VAL A 233 21.25 14.56 13.47
C VAL A 233 22.02 13.46 12.74
N VAL A 234 21.29 12.56 12.09
CA VAL A 234 21.84 11.44 11.31
C VAL A 234 21.06 11.31 10.00
N GLN A 235 21.78 11.09 8.90
CA GLN A 235 21.15 10.72 7.64
C GLN A 235 20.60 9.30 7.71
N ALA A 236 19.31 9.16 7.44
CA ALA A 236 18.60 7.89 7.46
C ALA A 236 17.81 7.68 6.17
N VAL A 237 17.64 6.42 5.80
CA VAL A 237 16.76 6.04 4.68
C VAL A 237 15.35 5.85 5.20
N ALA A 238 14.35 6.44 4.55
CA ALA A 238 12.94 6.27 4.84
C ALA A 238 12.21 5.76 3.59
N LEU A 239 10.95 5.34 3.77
CA LEU A 239 10.10 4.87 2.67
C LEU A 239 8.97 5.84 2.36
N ARG A 240 8.81 6.14 1.07
CA ARG A 240 7.73 6.96 0.53
C ARG A 240 6.97 6.17 -0.54
N ALA A 241 5.65 6.33 -0.61
CA ALA A 241 4.83 5.66 -1.62
C ALA A 241 5.18 6.16 -3.03
N ARG A 242 5.34 5.28 -4.01
CA ARG A 242 5.58 5.67 -5.41
C ARG A 242 4.32 6.29 -6.02
N SER A 243 4.52 7.20 -6.97
CA SER A 243 3.46 7.95 -7.64
C SER A 243 2.30 7.10 -8.17
N HIS A 244 2.56 5.90 -8.70
CA HIS A 244 1.52 5.04 -9.28
C HIS A 244 0.62 4.32 -8.25
N VAL A 245 1.05 4.22 -6.99
CA VAL A 245 0.26 3.67 -5.86
C VAL A 245 -0.08 4.73 -4.81
N ARG A 246 0.51 5.93 -4.92
CA ARG A 246 0.27 7.04 -4.01
C ARG A 246 -1.12 7.61 -4.27
N LEU A 247 -1.95 7.64 -3.24
CA LEU A 247 -3.28 8.25 -3.28
C LEU A 247 -3.15 9.77 -3.12
N SER A 248 -3.99 10.53 -3.83
CA SER A 248 -4.03 12.00 -3.70
C SER A 248 -4.65 12.48 -2.39
N GLN A 249 -5.35 11.61 -1.68
CA GLN A 249 -5.96 11.85 -0.38
C GLN A 249 -5.68 10.63 0.50
N ASP A 250 -5.29 10.88 1.74
CA ASP A 250 -5.07 9.82 2.71
C ASP A 250 -6.42 9.13 3.06
N PRO A 251 -6.59 7.82 2.80
CA PRO A 251 -7.67 7.04 3.40
C PRO A 251 -7.44 6.85 4.90
N ALA A 252 -8.49 6.41 5.61
CA ALA A 252 -8.35 6.06 7.02
C ALA A 252 -7.65 4.70 7.16
N PRO A 253 -6.57 4.55 7.94
CA PRO A 253 -5.93 3.25 8.17
C PRO A 253 -6.88 2.29 8.89
N SER A 254 -6.59 0.99 8.81
CA SER A 254 -7.36 0.00 9.58
C SER A 254 -7.12 0.15 11.09
N GLN A 255 -8.07 -0.34 11.89
CA GLN A 255 -7.89 -0.42 13.34
C GLN A 255 -6.63 -1.23 13.69
N ARG A 256 -6.46 -2.41 13.08
CA ARG A 256 -5.32 -3.31 13.31
C ARG A 256 -3.98 -2.61 13.02
N TYR A 257 -3.88 -1.90 11.92
CA TYR A 257 -2.66 -1.17 11.56
C TYR A 257 -2.41 -0.03 12.54
N MET A 258 -3.44 0.74 12.86
CA MET A 258 -3.33 1.84 13.83
C MET A 258 -2.93 1.35 15.23
N ASP A 259 -3.41 0.19 15.68
CA ASP A 259 -3.01 -0.40 16.96
C ASP A 259 -1.51 -0.73 16.99
N ILE A 260 -0.95 -1.21 15.88
CA ILE A 260 0.49 -1.44 15.73
C ILE A 260 1.26 -0.11 15.86
N LEU A 261 0.77 0.96 15.22
CA LEU A 261 1.39 2.27 15.29
C LEU A 261 1.38 2.81 16.73
N LYS A 262 0.26 2.68 17.43
CA LYS A 262 0.10 3.12 18.83
C LYS A 262 1.03 2.34 19.77
N GLN A 263 1.08 1.02 19.63
CA GLN A 263 2.00 0.18 20.41
C GLN A 263 3.46 0.56 20.15
N GLY A 264 3.85 0.73 18.89
CA GLY A 264 5.21 1.17 18.54
C GLY A 264 5.54 2.56 19.08
N ALA A 265 4.60 3.50 19.02
CA ALA A 265 4.77 4.85 19.55
C ALA A 265 4.97 4.84 21.08
N GLN A 266 4.23 4.00 21.79
CA GLN A 266 4.39 3.77 23.22
C GLN A 266 5.73 3.11 23.55
N GLU A 267 6.13 2.06 22.82
CA GLU A 267 7.41 1.36 23.01
C GLU A 267 8.60 2.30 22.85
N LEU A 268 8.57 3.17 21.84
CA LEU A 268 9.61 4.14 21.57
C LEU A 268 9.64 5.32 22.55
N GLY A 269 8.57 5.53 23.31
CA GLY A 269 8.40 6.75 24.11
C GLY A 269 8.35 8.00 23.22
N LEU A 270 7.58 7.96 22.13
CA LEU A 270 7.39 9.14 21.27
C LEU A 270 6.74 10.30 22.06
N ALA A 271 6.91 11.51 21.55
CA ALA A 271 6.37 12.73 22.16
C ALA A 271 4.88 12.58 22.50
N PRO A 272 4.42 12.98 23.71
CA PRO A 272 3.04 12.80 24.14
C PRO A 272 2.01 13.37 23.16
N ALA A 273 2.26 14.57 22.62
CA ALA A 273 1.40 15.19 21.61
C ALA A 273 1.27 14.36 20.33
N TYR A 274 2.34 13.68 19.91
CA TYR A 274 2.30 12.78 18.74
C TYR A 274 1.53 11.49 19.04
N VAL A 275 1.66 10.96 20.26
CA VAL A 275 0.87 9.80 20.72
C VAL A 275 -0.62 10.15 20.75
N ASP A 276 -0.98 11.33 21.24
CA ASP A 276 -2.37 11.82 21.24
C ASP A 276 -2.91 11.99 19.83
N PHE A 277 -2.10 12.51 18.90
CA PHE A 277 -2.43 12.56 17.48
C PHE A 277 -2.77 11.17 16.91
N LEU A 278 -1.94 10.15 17.17
CA LEU A 278 -2.21 8.77 16.74
C LEU A 278 -3.48 8.21 17.41
N ASN A 279 -3.73 8.55 18.67
CA ASN A 279 -4.92 8.14 19.40
C ASN A 279 -6.22 8.69 18.81
N GLN A 280 -6.19 9.93 18.36
CA GLN A 280 -7.34 10.64 17.79
C GLN A 280 -7.51 10.41 16.28
N HIS A 281 -6.52 9.80 15.61
CA HIS A 281 -6.58 9.59 14.17
C HIS A 281 -7.78 8.69 13.79
N PRO A 282 -8.63 9.11 12.84
CA PRO A 282 -9.75 8.30 12.40
C PRO A 282 -9.28 6.99 11.76
N VAL A 283 -10.00 5.91 12.05
CA VAL A 283 -9.71 4.56 11.55
C VAL A 283 -10.89 4.01 10.75
N GLN A 284 -10.59 3.18 9.76
CA GLN A 284 -11.60 2.50 8.97
C GLN A 284 -12.38 1.54 9.86
N GLN A 285 -13.70 1.74 9.88
CA GLN A 285 -14.65 0.82 10.49
C GLN A 285 -15.32 0.04 9.37
N SER A 286 -15.23 -1.29 9.44
CA SER A 286 -15.85 -2.21 8.49
C SER A 286 -16.64 -3.23 9.28
N SER A 287 -17.90 -3.52 8.93
CA SER A 287 -18.69 -4.54 9.63
C SER A 287 -18.03 -5.92 9.61
N ALA A 288 -18.32 -6.75 10.63
CA ALA A 288 -17.74 -8.10 10.75
C ALA A 288 -18.03 -8.97 9.52
N TRP A 289 -19.22 -8.85 8.95
CA TRP A 289 -19.61 -9.54 7.72
C TRP A 289 -18.72 -9.15 6.53
N THR A 290 -18.55 -7.85 6.29
CA THR A 290 -17.70 -7.31 5.22
C THR A 290 -16.25 -7.76 5.38
N ARG A 291 -15.73 -7.74 6.62
CA ARG A 291 -14.36 -8.23 6.91
C ARG A 291 -14.21 -9.71 6.60
N ARG A 292 -15.16 -10.56 6.98
CA ARG A 292 -15.13 -12.01 6.68
C ARG A 292 -15.15 -12.28 5.18
N ILE A 293 -16.04 -11.62 4.44
CA ILE A 293 -16.08 -11.70 2.97
C ILE A 293 -14.73 -11.28 2.37
N ALA A 294 -14.15 -10.18 2.84
CA ALA A 294 -12.86 -9.69 2.37
C ALA A 294 -11.72 -10.68 2.63
N VAL A 295 -11.67 -11.30 3.82
CA VAL A 295 -10.67 -12.33 4.14
C VAL A 295 -10.82 -13.56 3.26
N CYS A 296 -12.04 -14.06 3.07
CA CYS A 296 -12.29 -15.19 2.17
C CYS A 296 -11.88 -14.84 0.73
N ASN A 297 -12.24 -13.65 0.24
CA ASN A 297 -11.83 -13.18 -1.10
C ASN A 297 -10.29 -13.11 -1.23
N LEU A 298 -9.58 -12.63 -0.21
CA LEU A 298 -8.10 -12.64 -0.20
C LEU A 298 -7.53 -14.06 -0.18
N ALA A 299 -8.14 -14.99 0.55
CA ALA A 299 -7.71 -16.39 0.56
C ALA A 299 -7.70 -16.99 -0.85
N LEU A 300 -8.70 -16.67 -1.67
CA LEU A 300 -8.75 -17.07 -3.09
C LEU A 300 -7.53 -16.55 -3.87
N TYR A 301 -7.21 -15.26 -3.73
CA TYR A 301 -6.08 -14.64 -4.44
C TYR A 301 -4.71 -15.06 -3.90
N SER A 302 -4.66 -15.53 -2.65
CA SER A 302 -3.45 -16.10 -2.06
C SER A 302 -3.19 -17.54 -2.51
N SER A 303 -4.23 -18.24 -2.99
CA SER A 303 -4.09 -19.57 -3.54
C SER A 303 -3.47 -19.50 -4.94
N GLN A 304 -2.42 -20.29 -5.20
CA GLN A 304 -1.78 -20.39 -6.52
C GLN A 304 -2.68 -21.03 -7.59
N LEU A 305 -3.94 -21.31 -7.28
CA LEU A 305 -4.84 -22.16 -8.05
C LEU A 305 -5.43 -21.48 -9.30
N VAL A 306 -5.25 -20.17 -9.49
CA VAL A 306 -5.90 -19.47 -10.62
C VAL A 306 -4.98 -18.45 -11.28
N SER A 307 -4.38 -18.85 -12.39
CA SER A 307 -3.50 -18.01 -13.23
C SER A 307 -4.22 -16.81 -13.89
N PHE A 308 -5.54 -16.88 -14.08
CA PHE A 308 -6.35 -15.82 -14.73
C PHE A 308 -6.68 -14.63 -13.81
N GLN A 309 -6.31 -14.68 -12.52
CA GLN A 309 -6.77 -13.72 -11.51
C GLN A 309 -6.19 -12.31 -11.60
N SER A 310 -5.06 -12.09 -12.28
CA SER A 310 -4.37 -10.79 -12.22
C SER A 310 -5.20 -9.63 -12.79
N LYS A 311 -5.92 -9.85 -13.91
CA LYS A 311 -6.81 -8.84 -14.52
C LYS A 311 -8.07 -8.62 -13.68
N LEU A 312 -8.71 -9.70 -13.23
CA LEU A 312 -9.90 -9.62 -12.37
C LEU A 312 -9.60 -8.93 -11.04
N ARG A 313 -8.44 -9.20 -10.44
CA ARG A 313 -7.99 -8.53 -9.21
C ARG A 313 -7.80 -7.04 -9.43
N LYS A 314 -7.17 -6.63 -10.54
CA LYS A 314 -7.01 -5.20 -10.89
C LYS A 314 -8.37 -4.51 -11.03
N LEU A 315 -9.32 -5.15 -11.72
CA LEU A 315 -10.69 -4.63 -11.87
C LEU A 315 -11.42 -4.56 -10.52
N GLN A 316 -11.34 -5.61 -9.71
CA GLN A 316 -11.95 -5.65 -8.38
C GLN A 316 -11.39 -4.54 -7.48
N VAL A 317 -10.07 -4.39 -7.40
CA VAL A 317 -9.42 -3.30 -6.64
C VAL A 317 -9.86 -1.94 -7.17
N TRP A 318 -9.92 -1.77 -8.49
CA TRP A 318 -10.42 -0.53 -9.08
C TRP A 318 -11.87 -0.22 -8.64
N LEU A 319 -12.77 -1.22 -8.69
CA LEU A 319 -14.15 -1.08 -8.25
C LEU A 319 -14.25 -0.76 -6.75
N LEU A 320 -13.48 -1.45 -5.90
CA LEU A 320 -13.44 -1.21 -4.47
C LEU A 320 -13.09 0.25 -4.15
N TRP A 321 -12.10 0.81 -4.84
CA TRP A 321 -11.72 2.21 -4.68
C TRP A 321 -12.76 3.20 -5.23
N ARG A 322 -13.61 2.80 -6.16
CA ARG A 322 -14.74 3.63 -6.64
C ARG A 322 -15.87 3.74 -5.64
N VAL A 323 -16.08 2.68 -4.84
CA VAL A 323 -17.15 2.63 -3.85
C VAL A 323 -16.65 2.89 -2.44
N TYR A 324 -15.34 3.01 -2.22
CA TYR A 324 -14.76 3.30 -0.92
C TYR A 324 -15.17 4.69 -0.44
N VAL A 325 -15.66 4.75 0.80
CA VAL A 325 -16.07 5.99 1.46
C VAL A 325 -15.32 6.09 2.80
N PRO A 326 -14.70 7.23 3.13
CA PRO A 326 -13.97 7.40 4.38
C PRO A 326 -14.92 7.37 5.59
N PRO A 327 -14.42 7.04 6.80
CA PRO A 327 -15.24 6.96 8.01
C PRO A 327 -15.85 8.30 8.44
N THR A 328 -15.31 9.42 7.96
CA THR A 328 -15.79 10.79 8.21
C THR A 328 -17.02 11.16 7.38
N ALA A 329 -17.39 10.34 6.39
CA ALA A 329 -18.60 10.55 5.58
C ALA A 329 -19.88 10.25 6.37
N ASN A 330 -21.02 10.68 5.83
CA ASN A 330 -22.30 10.43 6.48
C ASN A 330 -22.65 8.93 6.53
N VAL A 331 -23.51 8.58 7.50
CA VAL A 331 -23.86 7.19 7.82
C VAL A 331 -24.46 6.46 6.62
N LEU A 332 -25.33 7.10 5.84
CA LEU A 332 -25.97 6.48 4.67
C LEU A 332 -24.96 6.14 3.57
N GLN A 333 -24.03 7.05 3.27
CA GLN A 333 -22.95 6.81 2.29
C GLN A 333 -22.05 5.65 2.74
N ARG A 334 -21.76 5.55 4.03
CA ARG A 334 -21.00 4.44 4.59
C ARG A 334 -21.72 3.11 4.46
N ILE A 335 -23.02 3.06 4.77
CA ILE A 335 -23.82 1.84 4.60
C ILE A 335 -23.86 1.40 3.13
N LEU A 336 -24.11 2.34 2.21
CA LEU A 336 -24.12 2.05 0.78
C LEU A 336 -22.75 1.57 0.28
N SER A 337 -21.66 2.18 0.75
CA SER A 337 -20.29 1.75 0.46
C SER A 337 -20.03 0.34 0.97
N GLU A 338 -20.40 0.01 2.22
CA GLU A 338 -20.23 -1.34 2.75
C GLU A 338 -21.00 -2.40 1.95
N LEU A 339 -22.26 -2.13 1.60
CA LEU A 339 -23.06 -3.04 0.78
C LEU A 339 -22.42 -3.25 -0.60
N ALA A 340 -21.98 -2.17 -1.25
CA ALA A 340 -21.32 -2.25 -2.56
C ALA A 340 -19.99 -3.03 -2.49
N ILE A 341 -19.18 -2.79 -1.45
CA ILE A 341 -17.95 -3.54 -1.20
C ILE A 341 -18.26 -5.03 -1.03
N GLY A 342 -19.26 -5.37 -0.21
CA GLY A 342 -19.71 -6.74 -0.01
C GLY A 342 -20.06 -7.43 -1.33
N MET A 343 -20.85 -6.76 -2.18
CA MET A 343 -21.26 -7.28 -3.49
C MET A 343 -20.08 -7.48 -4.45
N ILE A 344 -19.09 -6.58 -4.45
CA ILE A 344 -17.88 -6.69 -5.28
C ILE A 344 -17.00 -7.87 -4.85
N LEU A 345 -16.93 -8.15 -3.55
CA LEU A 345 -16.08 -9.19 -2.97
C LEU A 345 -16.74 -10.57 -2.94
N LEU A 346 -18.06 -10.64 -2.89
CA LEU A 346 -18.82 -11.88 -2.71
C LEU A 346 -18.48 -12.97 -3.75
N PRO A 347 -18.34 -12.68 -5.05
CA PRO A 347 -18.01 -13.71 -6.05
C PRO A 347 -16.66 -14.39 -5.79
N GLY A 348 -15.68 -13.67 -5.26
CA GLY A 348 -14.39 -14.25 -4.89
C GLY A 348 -14.40 -14.87 -3.49
N ALA A 349 -15.22 -14.34 -2.57
CA ALA A 349 -15.36 -14.87 -1.23
C ALA A 349 -15.97 -16.28 -1.19
N ILE A 350 -16.90 -16.61 -2.08
CA ILE A 350 -17.53 -17.94 -2.13
C ILE A 350 -16.49 -19.06 -2.33
N PRO A 351 -15.74 -19.14 -3.44
CA PRO A 351 -14.68 -20.14 -3.59
C PRO A 351 -13.52 -19.90 -2.62
N GLY A 352 -13.26 -18.64 -2.25
CA GLY A 352 -12.25 -18.27 -1.27
C GLY A 352 -12.49 -18.82 0.14
N SER A 353 -13.75 -19.02 0.53
CA SER A 353 -14.10 -19.66 1.80
C SER A 353 -13.63 -21.12 1.87
N LEU A 354 -13.73 -21.86 0.76
CA LEU A 354 -13.21 -23.23 0.65
C LEU A 354 -11.69 -23.25 0.73
N CYS A 355 -11.02 -22.32 0.02
CA CYS A 355 -9.57 -22.15 0.12
C CYS A 355 -9.15 -21.82 1.56
N PHE A 356 -9.86 -20.92 2.23
CA PHE A 356 -9.58 -20.52 3.61
C PHE A 356 -9.70 -21.70 4.58
N LEU A 357 -10.78 -22.48 4.48
CA LEU A 357 -10.97 -23.70 5.27
C LEU A 357 -9.86 -24.73 5.00
N HIS A 358 -9.45 -24.90 3.74
CA HIS A 358 -8.35 -25.77 3.38
C HIS A 358 -7.02 -25.29 3.99
N MET A 359 -6.72 -24.00 3.93
CA MET A 359 -5.51 -23.41 4.52
C MET A 359 -5.50 -23.57 6.05
N LYS A 360 -6.65 -23.38 6.71
CA LYS A 360 -6.81 -23.57 8.15
C LYS A 360 -6.57 -25.04 8.53
N ARG A 361 -7.16 -25.98 7.78
CA ARG A 361 -7.00 -27.42 8.02
C ARG A 361 -5.56 -27.90 7.80
N THR A 362 -4.84 -27.31 6.85
CA THR A 362 -3.47 -27.73 6.51
C THR A 362 -2.39 -26.92 7.23
N ASN A 363 -2.76 -25.94 8.06
CA ASN A 363 -1.85 -24.98 8.70
C ASN A 363 -0.90 -24.26 7.72
N LYS A 364 -1.35 -24.05 6.47
CA LYS A 364 -0.58 -23.41 5.39
C LYS A 364 -0.84 -21.89 5.26
N MET A 365 -1.33 -21.25 6.32
CA MET A 365 -1.57 -19.81 6.30
C MET A 365 -0.26 -19.05 6.38
N ASN A 366 -0.05 -18.10 5.47
CA ASN A 366 1.04 -17.13 5.61
C ASN A 366 0.77 -16.19 6.81
N GLY A 367 1.80 -15.49 7.28
CA GLY A 367 1.70 -14.64 8.47
C GLY A 367 0.62 -13.56 8.38
N MET A 368 0.42 -12.97 7.20
CA MET A 368 -0.63 -11.97 6.97
C MET A 368 -2.03 -12.57 7.05
N MET A 369 -2.28 -13.71 6.38
CA MET A 369 -3.57 -14.39 6.41
C MET A 369 -3.90 -14.91 7.80
N LYS A 370 -2.91 -15.39 8.55
CA LYS A 370 -3.09 -15.78 9.95
C LYS A 370 -3.49 -14.57 10.80
N ALA A 371 -2.78 -13.45 10.69
CA ALA A 371 -3.12 -12.23 11.42
C ALA A 371 -4.51 -11.68 11.05
N LEU A 372 -4.92 -11.76 9.77
CA LEU A 372 -6.26 -11.36 9.35
C LEU A 372 -7.34 -12.33 9.85
N ALA A 373 -7.06 -13.63 9.86
CA ALA A 373 -7.96 -14.65 10.38
C ALA A 373 -8.21 -14.45 11.88
N ASP A 374 -7.14 -14.33 12.66
CA ASP A 374 -7.23 -14.21 14.13
C ASP A 374 -7.98 -12.94 14.57
N ASN A 375 -7.95 -11.87 13.77
CA ASN A 375 -8.63 -10.61 14.09
C ASN A 375 -10.07 -10.49 13.56
N HIS A 376 -10.49 -11.34 12.61
CA HIS A 376 -11.72 -11.12 11.85
C HIS A 376 -12.63 -12.35 11.69
N TRP A 377 -12.11 -13.54 11.94
CA TRP A 377 -12.87 -14.78 11.87
C TRP A 377 -13.36 -15.19 13.26
#